data_AF-A0A2Z4MK38-F1
#
_entry.id   AF-A0A2Z4MK38-F1
#
_cell.length_a   1.000
_cell.length_b   1.000
_cell.length_c   1.000
_cell.angle_alpha   90.00
_cell.angle_beta   90.00
_cell.angle_gamma   90.00
#
_symmetry.space_group_name_H-M   'P 1'
#
loop_
_entity.id
_entity.type
_entity.pdbx_description
1 polymer ?
#
loop_
_entity_poly.entity_id
_entity_poly.type
_entity_poly.pdbx_seq_one_letter_code
_entity_poly.pdbx_strand_id
1 'polypeptide(L)'
;MRHICSLIAMVSQLEEQSVRFDFYQEIRRPKPERQLLKHHAQLPRHYFDYLIHSGVLEVETDAPYQPGKIMPASIGMNIRSLGGNVLFDMCFAPQTYKLWQNTDASIEDLSLPADIFEEYVYRLGAISRFRYLGRIDDPVTATKLGENDMIEFKRDFLYSKTGIIKSIVAFANSNNGNLFLGITDEGTVCGIDHEIEQYGDPDKYILAITQYIQDKTTPFVTPFPKISLKKIDGKTVVSIFVEASSDLICGLDKNSEKYVVIRTNNRSVVVKDPHQIGEIYVKRKLGSEISRRLGLL
;
A
#
# COMPACT_ATOMS: atom_id res chain seq x y z
N MET A 1 5.65 24.57 5.74
CA MET A 1 5.47 24.49 4.28
C MET A 1 4.03 24.84 3.98
N ARG A 2 3.73 25.70 2.99
CA ARG A 2 2.33 25.93 2.57
C ARG A 2 1.89 24.70 1.79
N HIS A 3 0.86 24.01 2.27
CA HIS A 3 0.29 22.87 1.56
C HIS A 3 -0.29 23.32 0.22
N ILE A 4 -0.02 22.54 -0.82
CA ILE A 4 -0.42 22.87 -2.20
C ILE A 4 -1.91 22.63 -2.47
N CYS A 5 -2.60 21.88 -1.60
CA CYS A 5 -4.02 21.58 -1.72
C CYS A 5 -4.73 21.48 -0.35
N SER A 6 -6.05 21.63 -0.36
CA SER A 6 -6.94 21.48 0.81
C SER A 6 -8.26 20.82 0.40
N LEU A 7 -8.85 20.02 1.29
CA LEU A 7 -10.24 19.61 1.13
C LEU A 7 -11.11 20.73 1.67
N ILE A 8 -12.19 21.06 0.96
CA ILE A 8 -13.15 22.09 1.35
C ILE A 8 -14.51 21.44 1.56
N ALA A 9 -15.13 21.68 2.71
CA ALA A 9 -16.51 21.30 2.98
C ALA A 9 -17.39 22.55 2.99
N MET A 10 -18.31 22.65 2.03
CA MET A 10 -19.39 23.63 2.06
C MET A 10 -20.56 23.03 2.86
N VAL A 11 -20.68 23.41 4.13
CA VAL A 11 -21.67 22.81 5.03
C VAL A 11 -23.06 23.32 4.69
N SER A 12 -23.95 22.39 4.33
CA SER A 12 -25.35 22.68 4.01
C SER A 12 -26.29 22.42 5.19
N GLN A 13 -25.93 21.47 6.07
CA GLN A 13 -26.73 21.15 7.25
C GLN A 13 -25.83 20.62 8.39
N LEU A 14 -26.00 21.18 9.59
CA LEU A 14 -25.35 20.72 10.82
C LEU A 14 -26.39 20.14 11.77
N GLU A 15 -26.27 18.85 12.09
CA GLU A 15 -27.08 18.16 13.10
C GLU A 15 -26.23 17.84 14.33
N GLU A 16 -26.85 17.33 15.40
CA GLU A 16 -26.16 17.01 16.65
C GLU A 16 -25.02 15.98 16.44
N GLN A 17 -25.28 14.95 15.63
CA GLN A 17 -24.35 13.83 15.40
C GLN A 17 -23.81 13.72 13.97
N SER A 18 -24.30 14.54 13.02
CA SER A 18 -23.95 14.42 11.61
C SER A 18 -23.78 15.78 10.94
N VAL A 19 -22.97 15.82 9.89
CA VAL A 19 -22.75 17.01 9.05
C VAL A 19 -23.02 16.63 7.61
N ARG A 20 -23.82 17.44 6.92
CA ARG A 20 -24.01 17.35 5.46
C ARG A 20 -23.32 18.52 4.77
N PHE A 21 -22.63 18.21 3.67
CA PHE A 21 -21.80 19.18 2.98
C PHE A 21 -21.58 18.78 1.52
N ASP A 22 -21.32 19.77 0.67
CA ASP A 22 -20.67 19.53 -0.61
C ASP A 22 -19.16 19.50 -0.41
N PHE A 23 -18.52 18.48 -0.98
CA PHE A 23 -17.13 18.17 -0.74
C PHE A 23 -16.29 18.49 -1.96
N TYR A 24 -15.26 19.31 -1.77
CA TYR A 24 -14.38 19.77 -2.83
C TYR A 24 -12.92 19.50 -2.49
N GLN A 25 -12.10 19.47 -3.53
CA GLN A 25 -10.66 19.60 -3.46
C GLN A 25 -10.28 20.95 -4.06
N GLU A 26 -9.32 21.64 -3.45
CA GLU A 26 -8.81 22.91 -3.95
C GLU A 26 -7.28 22.90 -3.99
N ILE A 27 -6.71 23.32 -5.13
CA ILE A 27 -5.26 23.54 -5.29
C ILE A 27 -4.97 25.03 -5.08
N ARG A 28 -4.10 25.32 -4.13
CA ARG A 28 -3.67 26.68 -3.77
C ARG A 28 -2.58 27.17 -4.74
N ARG A 29 -3.02 27.74 -5.87
CA ARG A 29 -2.20 28.46 -6.87
C ARG A 29 -2.56 29.96 -6.85
N PRO A 30 -1.81 30.85 -7.54
CA PRO A 30 -2.17 32.26 -7.66
C PRO A 30 -3.62 32.49 -8.14
N LYS A 31 -4.14 31.56 -8.95
CA LYS A 31 -5.57 31.37 -9.19
C LYS A 31 -5.97 30.00 -8.59
N PRO A 32 -6.82 29.96 -7.55
CA PRO A 32 -7.27 28.69 -6.97
C PRO A 32 -8.02 27.86 -8.01
N GLU A 33 -7.78 26.57 -8.00
CA GLU A 33 -8.48 25.59 -8.83
C GLU A 33 -9.27 24.67 -7.91
N ARG A 34 -10.60 24.67 -8.06
CA ARG A 34 -11.53 23.93 -7.20
C ARG A 34 -12.23 22.84 -8.02
N GLN A 35 -12.15 21.62 -7.53
CA GLN A 35 -12.81 20.43 -8.08
C GLN A 35 -13.85 19.94 -7.08
N LEU A 36 -15.08 19.71 -7.54
CA LEU A 36 -16.07 18.99 -6.74
C LEU A 36 -15.71 17.50 -6.67
N LEU A 37 -15.67 16.95 -5.46
CA LEU A 37 -15.48 15.53 -5.21
C LEU A 37 -16.80 14.78 -5.00
N LYS A 38 -17.72 15.36 -4.22
CA LYS A 38 -19.00 14.72 -3.90
C LYS A 38 -20.06 15.75 -3.54
N HIS A 39 -21.26 15.62 -4.11
CA HIS A 39 -22.42 16.37 -3.68
C HIS A 39 -23.13 15.70 -2.49
N HIS A 40 -23.64 16.52 -1.58
CA HIS A 40 -24.45 16.08 -0.43
C HIS A 40 -23.79 14.95 0.37
N ALA A 41 -22.47 15.01 0.55
CA ALA A 41 -21.76 14.09 1.42
C ALA A 41 -22.29 14.21 2.85
N GLN A 42 -22.34 13.10 3.56
CA GLN A 42 -22.74 13.06 4.97
C GLN A 42 -21.67 12.31 5.76
N LEU A 43 -21.28 12.86 6.90
CA LEU A 43 -20.30 12.24 7.78
C LEU A 43 -20.74 12.42 9.25
N PRO A 44 -20.54 11.42 10.13
CA PRO A 44 -20.67 11.64 11.56
C PRO A 44 -19.80 12.83 12.01
N ARG A 45 -20.37 13.72 12.84
CA ARG A 45 -19.75 15.01 13.18
C ARG A 45 -18.35 14.86 13.77
N HIS A 46 -18.11 13.83 14.56
CA HIS A 46 -16.79 13.59 15.15
C HIS A 46 -15.71 13.21 14.13
N TYR A 47 -16.04 12.50 13.05
CA TYR A 47 -15.10 12.23 11.96
C TYR A 47 -14.86 13.48 11.11
N PHE A 48 -15.90 14.30 10.91
CA PHE A 48 -15.77 15.61 10.26
C PHE A 48 -14.84 16.54 11.04
N ASP A 49 -15.05 16.65 12.35
CA ASP A 49 -14.21 17.45 13.26
C ASP A 49 -12.76 16.95 13.28
N TYR A 50 -12.55 15.63 13.18
CA TYR A 50 -11.21 15.06 13.10
C TYR A 50 -10.47 15.49 11.82
N LEU A 51 -11.15 15.57 10.67
CA LEU A 51 -10.56 16.04 9.41
C LEU A 51 -10.15 17.53 9.45
N ILE A 52 -10.91 18.35 10.19
CA ILE A 52 -10.55 19.75 10.44
C ILE A 52 -9.31 19.80 11.33
N HIS A 53 -9.32 19.05 12.42
CA HIS A 53 -8.19 18.99 13.35
C HIS A 53 -6.90 18.46 12.69
N SER A 54 -7.00 17.52 11.75
CA SER A 54 -5.85 17.04 10.99
C SER A 54 -5.27 18.07 10.02
N GLY A 55 -5.90 19.25 9.89
CA GLY A 55 -5.44 20.33 9.02
C GLY A 55 -5.57 20.01 7.53
N VAL A 56 -6.46 19.08 7.17
CA VAL A 56 -6.70 18.67 5.78
C VAL A 56 -8.01 19.23 5.26
N LEU A 57 -9.01 19.41 6.13
CA LEU A 57 -10.32 19.96 5.81
C LEU A 57 -10.46 21.40 6.27
N GLU A 58 -10.91 22.26 5.37
CA GLU A 58 -11.38 23.62 5.66
C GLU A 58 -12.89 23.68 5.45
N VAL A 59 -13.56 24.48 6.28
CA VAL A 59 -15.02 24.57 6.29
C VAL A 59 -15.45 25.94 5.78
N GLU A 60 -16.31 25.94 4.78
CA GLU A 60 -17.01 27.12 4.27
C GLU A 60 -18.48 27.03 4.66
N THR A 61 -18.97 28.06 5.35
CA THR A 61 -20.32 28.13 5.91
C THR A 61 -20.63 29.59 6.23
N ASP A 62 -21.91 29.97 6.18
CA ASP A 62 -22.36 31.34 6.49
C ASP A 62 -22.07 31.73 7.95
N ALA A 63 -22.15 30.77 8.87
CA ALA A 63 -21.82 30.94 10.28
C ALA A 63 -20.56 30.14 10.65
N PRO A 64 -19.61 30.69 11.44
CA PRO A 64 -18.37 30.00 11.78
C PRO A 64 -18.59 28.60 12.36
N TYR A 65 -18.02 27.58 11.71
CA TYR A 65 -18.08 26.20 12.20
C TYR A 65 -17.21 26.04 13.44
N GLN A 66 -17.78 25.51 14.53
CA GLN A 66 -17.05 25.19 15.76
C GLN A 66 -16.94 23.67 15.94
N PRO A 67 -15.73 23.10 15.78
CA PRO A 67 -15.48 21.68 16.03
C PRO A 67 -15.76 21.32 17.48
N GLY A 68 -16.35 20.14 17.69
CA GLY A 68 -16.54 19.57 19.02
C GLY A 68 -15.25 19.01 19.62
N LYS A 69 -15.39 18.22 20.69
CA LYS A 69 -14.27 17.48 21.28
C LYS A 69 -13.75 16.46 20.27
N ILE A 70 -12.46 16.56 19.95
CA ILE A 70 -11.79 15.62 19.04
C ILE A 70 -11.81 14.22 19.64
N MET A 71 -12.26 13.25 18.85
CA MET A 71 -12.20 11.82 19.18
C MET A 71 -11.19 11.13 18.27
N PRO A 72 -10.53 10.05 18.73
CA PRO A 72 -9.66 9.25 17.87
C PRO A 72 -10.42 8.73 16.65
N ALA A 73 -9.82 8.88 15.48
CA ALA A 73 -10.30 8.32 14.23
C ALA A 73 -9.15 7.70 13.46
N SER A 74 -9.47 6.65 12.71
CA SER A 74 -8.61 6.02 11.72
C SER A 74 -9.28 6.20 10.36
N ILE A 75 -8.51 6.64 9.38
CA ILE A 75 -9.00 6.90 8.03
C ILE A 75 -8.39 5.88 7.09
N GLY A 76 -9.23 5.25 6.28
CA GLY A 76 -8.84 4.37 5.19
C GLY A 76 -9.13 5.03 3.84
N MET A 77 -8.27 4.83 2.84
CA MET A 77 -8.58 5.17 1.44
C MET A 77 -8.70 3.90 0.60
N ASN A 78 -9.93 3.48 0.33
CA ASN A 78 -10.26 2.27 -0.43
C ASN A 78 -10.19 2.53 -1.92
N ILE A 79 -9.04 2.28 -2.54
CA ILE A 79 -8.92 2.50 -3.98
C ILE A 79 -9.77 1.49 -4.75
N ARG A 80 -10.66 2.01 -5.60
CA ARG A 80 -11.47 1.26 -6.57
C ARG A 80 -10.76 1.13 -7.92
N SER A 81 -10.00 2.13 -8.35
CA SER A 81 -9.23 2.10 -9.60
C SER A 81 -8.01 3.01 -9.55
N LEU A 82 -6.96 2.63 -10.28
CA LEU A 82 -5.71 3.36 -10.44
C LEU A 82 -5.57 3.89 -11.87
N GLY A 83 -4.93 5.04 -12.03
CA GLY A 83 -4.72 5.69 -13.32
C GLY A 83 -4.19 7.12 -13.13
N GLY A 84 -4.38 7.97 -14.14
CA GLY A 84 -4.11 9.40 -13.99
C GLY A 84 -4.93 10.04 -12.85
N ASN A 85 -6.17 9.56 -12.67
CA ASN A 85 -6.97 9.78 -11.48
C ASN A 85 -7.17 8.47 -10.74
N VAL A 86 -7.08 8.54 -9.41
CA VAL A 86 -7.39 7.46 -8.48
C VAL A 86 -8.86 7.56 -8.11
N LEU A 87 -9.61 6.48 -8.34
CA LEU A 87 -10.97 6.32 -7.83
C LEU A 87 -10.92 5.62 -6.49
N PHE A 88 -11.56 6.15 -5.46
CA PHE A 88 -11.48 5.60 -4.11
C PHE A 88 -12.67 5.96 -3.22
N ASP A 89 -12.83 5.22 -2.12
CA ASP A 89 -13.71 5.61 -1.01
C ASP A 89 -12.86 6.06 0.18
N MET A 90 -13.32 7.08 0.90
CA MET A 90 -12.73 7.49 2.18
C MET A 90 -13.53 6.84 3.31
N CYS A 91 -12.91 5.93 4.05
CA CYS A 91 -13.56 5.15 5.10
C CYS A 91 -13.08 5.58 6.48
N PHE A 92 -13.96 5.51 7.47
CA PHE A 92 -13.71 5.99 8.83
C PHE A 92 -14.04 4.91 9.86
N ALA A 93 -13.21 4.80 10.88
CA ALA A 93 -13.41 3.91 12.01
C ALA A 93 -12.73 4.49 13.27
N PRO A 94 -13.12 4.07 14.48
CA PRO A 94 -12.53 4.61 15.70
C PRO A 94 -11.14 4.01 15.99
N GLN A 95 -10.83 2.85 15.38
CA GLN A 95 -9.52 2.20 15.44
C GLN A 95 -9.15 1.55 14.10
N THR A 96 -7.86 1.53 13.81
CA THR A 96 -7.26 0.98 12.59
C THR A 96 -7.72 -0.43 12.22
N TYR A 97 -7.82 -1.35 13.20
CA TYR A 97 -8.13 -2.76 12.91
C TYR A 97 -9.57 -2.98 12.42
N LYS A 98 -10.48 -2.02 12.65
CA LYS A 98 -11.87 -2.07 12.16
C LYS A 98 -12.02 -1.60 10.72
N LEU A 99 -11.06 -0.82 10.22
CA LEU A 99 -11.04 -0.44 8.81
C LEU A 99 -11.05 -1.71 7.95
N TRP A 100 -11.88 -1.71 6.89
CA TRP A 100 -12.06 -2.81 5.93
C TRP A 100 -12.89 -4.02 6.38
N GLN A 101 -13.18 -4.15 7.67
CA GLN A 101 -14.04 -5.22 8.19
C GLN A 101 -15.42 -4.70 8.59
N ASN A 102 -15.45 -3.56 9.28
CA ASN A 102 -16.66 -2.94 9.79
C ASN A 102 -16.41 -1.45 10.00
N THR A 103 -16.41 -0.69 8.90
CA THR A 103 -16.23 0.76 8.91
C THR A 103 -17.49 1.47 9.39
N ASP A 104 -17.34 2.49 10.22
CA ASP A 104 -18.45 3.23 10.80
C ASP A 104 -19.10 4.19 9.79
N ALA A 105 -18.30 4.75 8.88
CA ALA A 105 -18.75 5.67 7.85
C ALA A 105 -17.84 5.61 6.62
N SER A 106 -18.40 6.01 5.47
CA SER A 106 -17.67 6.15 4.20
C SER A 106 -18.17 7.37 3.42
N ILE A 107 -17.26 7.98 2.66
CA ILE A 107 -17.58 8.86 1.54
C ILE A 107 -17.11 8.15 0.28
N GLU A 108 -18.05 7.67 -0.52
CA GLU A 108 -17.77 6.77 -1.65
C GLU A 108 -17.65 7.49 -2.99
N ASP A 109 -17.01 6.82 -3.95
CA ASP A 109 -16.85 7.26 -5.34
C ASP A 109 -16.14 8.62 -5.50
N LEU A 110 -15.08 8.82 -4.72
CA LEU A 110 -14.20 9.98 -4.87
C LEU A 110 -13.21 9.76 -6.01
N SER A 111 -12.82 10.86 -6.67
CA SER A 111 -11.82 10.83 -7.73
C SER A 111 -10.84 11.99 -7.57
N LEU A 112 -9.55 11.67 -7.53
CA LEU A 112 -8.48 12.65 -7.42
C LEU A 112 -7.34 12.32 -8.38
N PRO A 113 -6.59 13.32 -8.88
CA PRO A 113 -5.28 13.10 -9.47
C PRO A 113 -4.38 12.31 -8.52
N ALA A 114 -3.52 11.45 -9.06
CA ALA A 114 -2.73 10.51 -8.26
C ALA A 114 -1.80 11.19 -7.23
N ASP A 115 -1.13 12.29 -7.59
CA ASP A 115 -0.34 13.10 -6.65
C ASP A 115 -1.17 13.68 -5.52
N ILE A 116 -2.33 14.26 -5.85
CA ILE A 116 -3.23 14.88 -4.87
C ILE A 116 -3.77 13.82 -3.92
N PHE A 117 -4.11 12.64 -4.45
CA PHE A 117 -4.50 11.49 -3.64
C PHE A 117 -3.37 11.08 -2.67
N GLU A 118 -2.14 10.91 -3.16
CA GLU A 118 -0.98 10.55 -2.33
C GLU A 118 -0.70 11.58 -1.23
N GLU A 119 -0.80 12.89 -1.54
CA GLU A 119 -0.64 13.98 -0.57
C GLU A 119 -1.69 13.89 0.56
N TYR A 120 -2.95 13.58 0.25
CA TYR A 120 -3.97 13.41 1.29
C TYR A 120 -3.79 12.11 2.08
N VAL A 121 -3.39 11.02 1.44
CA VAL A 121 -3.03 9.78 2.15
C VAL A 121 -1.95 10.07 3.19
N TYR A 122 -0.90 10.80 2.80
CA TYR A 122 0.21 11.16 3.67
C TYR A 122 -0.24 12.07 4.82
N ARG A 123 -0.92 13.19 4.53
CA ARG A 123 -1.32 14.18 5.54
C ARG A 123 -2.35 13.67 6.53
N LEU A 124 -3.25 12.79 6.10
CA LEU A 124 -4.24 12.16 6.98
C LEU A 124 -3.65 10.99 7.78
N GLY A 125 -2.40 10.57 7.50
CA GLY A 125 -1.89 9.29 7.97
C GLY A 125 -2.81 8.13 7.56
N ALA A 126 -3.55 8.32 6.46
CA ALA A 126 -4.61 7.41 6.08
C ALA A 126 -4.00 6.08 5.65
N ILE A 127 -4.64 5.00 6.06
CA ILE A 127 -4.31 3.67 5.58
C ILE A 127 -4.87 3.60 4.17
N SER A 128 -4.04 3.92 3.19
CA SER A 128 -4.40 3.61 1.82
C SER A 128 -4.48 2.09 1.69
N ARG A 129 -5.58 1.61 1.09
CA ARG A 129 -5.62 0.23 0.65
C ARG A 129 -4.41 -0.05 -0.22
N PHE A 130 -3.79 0.91 -0.93
CA PHE A 130 -2.52 0.75 -1.69
C PHE A 130 -1.40 0.06 -0.90
N ARG A 131 -1.18 0.35 0.38
CA ARG A 131 -0.16 -0.37 1.20
C ARG A 131 -0.54 -1.83 1.48
N TYR A 132 -1.78 -2.22 1.20
CA TYR A 132 -2.34 -3.57 1.35
C TYR A 132 -3.10 -4.03 0.09
N LEU A 133 -2.94 -3.35 -1.05
CA LEU A 133 -3.73 -3.58 -2.25
C LEU A 133 -3.03 -4.66 -3.02
N GLY A 134 -3.79 -5.68 -3.35
CA GLY A 134 -3.22 -6.94 -3.77
C GLY A 134 -2.67 -7.77 -2.61
N ARG A 135 -2.68 -7.34 -1.34
CA ARG A 135 -2.30 -8.25 -0.25
C ARG A 135 -3.32 -9.39 -0.17
N ILE A 136 -2.83 -10.60 -0.37
CA ILE A 136 -3.58 -11.84 -0.27
C ILE A 136 -2.92 -12.60 0.88
N ASP A 137 -3.57 -12.63 2.03
CA ASP A 137 -3.07 -13.36 3.20
C ASP A 137 -3.52 -14.82 3.21
N ASP A 138 -4.55 -15.16 2.45
CA ASP A 138 -5.10 -16.51 2.34
C ASP A 138 -4.51 -17.23 1.12
N PRO A 139 -3.68 -18.26 1.31
CA PRO A 139 -3.09 -18.96 0.18
C PRO A 139 -4.12 -19.75 -0.65
N VAL A 140 -5.30 -20.11 -0.12
CA VAL A 140 -6.38 -20.73 -0.92
C VAL A 140 -6.94 -19.76 -1.96
N THR A 141 -7.08 -18.49 -1.58
CA THR A 141 -7.43 -17.43 -2.53
C THR A 141 -6.33 -17.22 -3.56
N ALA A 142 -5.06 -17.24 -3.15
CA ALA A 142 -3.94 -17.07 -4.05
C ALA A 142 -3.88 -18.18 -5.11
N THR A 143 -4.03 -19.45 -4.75
CA THR A 143 -3.96 -20.58 -5.70
C THR A 143 -5.06 -20.53 -6.76
N LYS A 144 -6.25 -20.02 -6.42
CA LYS A 144 -7.34 -19.78 -7.40
C LYS A 144 -7.01 -18.68 -8.40
N LEU A 145 -6.27 -17.67 -7.98
CA LEU A 145 -5.86 -16.55 -8.83
C LEU A 145 -4.63 -16.89 -9.69
N GLY A 146 -3.82 -17.86 -9.25
CA GLY A 146 -2.58 -18.26 -9.89
C GLY A 146 -1.46 -17.22 -9.78
N GLU A 147 -0.27 -17.57 -10.24
CA GLU A 147 0.82 -16.59 -10.35
C GLU A 147 0.48 -15.48 -11.33
N ASN A 148 0.77 -14.24 -10.93
CA ASN A 148 0.51 -13.05 -11.73
C ASN A 148 1.51 -11.94 -11.37
N ASP A 149 1.20 -10.71 -11.74
CA ASP A 149 2.03 -9.55 -11.42
C ASP A 149 2.15 -9.24 -9.93
N MET A 150 1.24 -9.77 -9.09
CA MET A 150 1.17 -9.55 -7.65
C MET A 150 1.34 -10.84 -6.82
N ILE A 151 1.36 -12.02 -7.44
CA ILE A 151 1.45 -13.32 -6.76
C ILE A 151 2.60 -14.12 -7.35
N GLU A 152 3.46 -14.63 -6.47
CA GLU A 152 4.52 -15.58 -6.77
C GLU A 152 4.41 -16.79 -5.83
N PHE A 153 4.59 -17.99 -6.38
CA PHE A 153 4.67 -19.23 -5.64
C PHE A 153 6.09 -19.76 -5.65
N LYS A 154 6.50 -20.34 -4.52
CA LYS A 154 7.72 -21.12 -4.41
C LYS A 154 7.41 -22.35 -3.59
N ARG A 155 7.98 -23.47 -4.01
CA ARG A 155 7.72 -24.76 -3.39
C ARG A 155 8.12 -24.78 -1.91
N ASP A 156 9.24 -24.14 -1.58
CA ASP A 156 9.88 -24.22 -0.27
C ASP A 156 10.86 -23.06 -0.07
N PHE A 157 11.51 -22.96 1.09
CA PHE A 157 12.56 -21.96 1.32
C PHE A 157 13.93 -22.44 0.85
N LEU A 158 14.32 -23.68 1.14
CA LEU A 158 15.69 -24.15 1.00
C LEU A 158 16.16 -24.26 -0.46
N TYR A 159 15.31 -24.76 -1.35
CA TYR A 159 15.64 -24.92 -2.77
C TYR A 159 15.30 -23.69 -3.60
N SER A 160 14.48 -22.78 -3.06
CA SER A 160 13.98 -21.61 -3.78
C SER A 160 14.67 -20.29 -3.43
N LYS A 161 15.70 -20.31 -2.57
CA LYS A 161 16.41 -19.12 -2.04
C LYS A 161 16.67 -18.00 -3.05
N THR A 162 17.28 -18.30 -4.19
CA THR A 162 17.56 -17.28 -5.22
C THR A 162 16.29 -16.72 -5.85
N GLY A 163 15.28 -17.56 -6.09
CA GLY A 163 13.98 -17.14 -6.61
C GLY A 163 13.21 -16.24 -5.64
N ILE A 164 13.31 -16.54 -4.34
CA ILE A 164 12.72 -15.74 -3.25
C ILE A 164 13.28 -14.32 -3.26
N ILE A 165 14.61 -14.16 -3.26
CA ILE A 165 15.24 -12.83 -3.26
C ILE A 165 14.92 -12.06 -4.54
N LYS A 166 14.98 -12.72 -5.70
CA LYS A 166 14.58 -12.08 -6.97
C LYS A 166 13.15 -11.55 -6.92
N SER A 167 12.22 -12.32 -6.34
CA SER A 167 10.82 -11.92 -6.25
C SER A 167 10.60 -10.78 -5.27
N ILE A 168 11.25 -10.83 -4.10
CA ILE A 168 11.21 -9.75 -3.11
C ILE A 168 11.75 -8.44 -3.70
N VAL A 169 12.91 -8.49 -4.37
CA VAL A 169 13.51 -7.32 -5.01
C VAL A 169 12.62 -6.80 -6.14
N ALA A 170 12.06 -7.70 -6.97
CA ALA A 170 11.15 -7.34 -8.05
C ALA A 170 9.91 -6.60 -7.55
N PHE A 171 9.26 -7.12 -6.50
CA PHE A 171 8.12 -6.47 -5.86
C PHE A 171 8.55 -5.11 -5.27
N ALA A 172 9.56 -5.07 -4.40
CA ALA A 172 10.02 -3.82 -3.78
C ALA A 172 10.30 -2.70 -4.82
N ASN A 173 10.88 -3.02 -5.97
CA ASN A 173 11.20 -2.04 -7.02
C ASN A 173 10.05 -1.69 -7.97
N SER A 174 8.98 -2.48 -8.00
CA SER A 174 7.88 -2.30 -8.97
C SER A 174 6.61 -1.84 -8.27
N ASN A 175 5.92 -2.78 -7.63
CA ASN A 175 4.65 -2.66 -6.92
C ASN A 175 4.68 -3.68 -5.77
N ASN A 176 3.71 -3.64 -4.86
CA ASN A 176 3.65 -4.66 -3.82
C ASN A 176 3.53 -6.09 -4.40
N GLY A 177 3.73 -7.11 -3.58
CA GLY A 177 3.48 -8.48 -4.00
C GLY A 177 3.37 -9.48 -2.86
N ASN A 178 2.81 -10.63 -3.18
CA ASN A 178 2.63 -11.77 -2.29
C ASN A 178 3.49 -12.90 -2.78
N LEU A 179 4.35 -13.38 -1.90
CA LEU A 179 5.15 -14.57 -2.13
C LEU A 179 4.68 -15.65 -1.15
N PHE A 180 4.31 -16.81 -1.68
CA PHE A 180 3.95 -17.96 -0.87
C PHE A 180 4.99 -19.07 -0.97
N LEU A 181 5.45 -19.58 0.18
CA LEU A 181 6.32 -20.75 0.25
C LEU A 181 5.50 -21.96 0.70
N GLY A 182 5.69 -23.11 0.07
CA GLY A 182 4.85 -24.29 0.28
C GLY A 182 3.80 -24.50 -0.80
N ILE A 183 3.93 -23.80 -1.93
CA ILE A 183 3.05 -23.91 -3.10
C ILE A 183 3.92 -24.07 -4.35
N THR A 184 3.62 -25.10 -5.14
CA THR A 184 4.29 -25.34 -6.43
C THR A 184 3.93 -24.27 -7.46
N ASP A 185 4.72 -24.16 -8.54
CA ASP A 185 4.46 -23.20 -9.63
C ASP A 185 3.08 -23.45 -10.29
N GLU A 186 2.59 -24.70 -10.25
CA GLU A 186 1.23 -25.07 -10.72
C GLU A 186 0.11 -24.73 -9.73
N GLY A 187 0.41 -24.10 -8.59
CA GLY A 187 -0.57 -23.71 -7.57
C GLY A 187 -0.99 -24.84 -6.63
N THR A 188 -0.31 -26.00 -6.64
CA THR A 188 -0.60 -27.10 -5.70
C THR A 188 0.07 -26.83 -4.35
N VAL A 189 -0.71 -26.90 -3.27
CA VAL A 189 -0.23 -26.74 -1.88
C VAL A 189 0.52 -28.00 -1.44
N CYS A 190 1.84 -27.90 -1.27
CA CYS A 190 2.70 -28.98 -0.78
C CYS A 190 3.12 -28.82 0.69
N GLY A 191 3.13 -27.59 1.20
CA GLY A 191 3.52 -27.26 2.57
C GLY A 191 5.04 -27.22 2.81
N ILE A 192 5.44 -26.62 3.93
CA ILE A 192 6.84 -26.51 4.38
C ILE A 192 7.10 -27.18 5.75
N ASP A 193 6.20 -28.08 6.17
CA ASP A 193 6.30 -28.77 7.47
C ASP A 193 7.63 -29.52 7.63
N HIS A 194 8.11 -30.16 6.56
CA HIS A 194 9.42 -30.84 6.53
C HIS A 194 10.61 -29.89 6.79
N GLU A 195 10.54 -28.63 6.34
CA GLU A 195 11.58 -27.65 6.63
C GLU A 195 11.46 -27.16 8.07
N ILE A 196 10.25 -26.92 8.58
CA ILE A 196 10.04 -26.56 9.98
C ILE A 196 10.66 -27.62 10.90
N GLU A 197 10.44 -28.90 10.63
CA GLU A 197 11.06 -30.00 11.38
C GLU A 197 12.59 -29.93 11.35
N GLN A 198 13.19 -29.63 10.19
CA GLN A 198 14.64 -29.48 10.04
C GLN A 198 15.21 -28.29 10.85
N TYR A 199 14.46 -27.19 10.94
CA TYR A 199 14.83 -26.02 11.75
C TYR A 199 14.49 -26.18 13.24
N GLY A 200 13.68 -27.18 13.59
CA GLY A 200 13.31 -27.57 14.94
C GLY A 200 12.05 -26.88 15.49
N ASP A 201 11.76 -25.66 15.07
CA ASP A 201 10.52 -24.96 15.39
C ASP A 201 10.17 -23.88 14.35
N PRO A 202 8.88 -23.46 14.28
CA PRO A 202 8.43 -22.48 13.29
C PRO A 202 9.07 -21.09 13.43
N ASP A 203 9.44 -20.67 14.63
CA ASP A 203 10.01 -19.34 14.88
C ASP A 203 11.44 -19.26 14.34
N LYS A 204 12.25 -20.31 14.56
CA LYS A 204 13.59 -20.43 13.95
C LYS A 204 13.54 -20.45 12.43
N TYR A 205 12.52 -21.09 11.86
CA TYR A 205 12.33 -21.11 10.42
C TYR A 205 12.00 -19.71 9.86
N ILE A 206 11.08 -18.96 10.50
CA ILE A 206 10.81 -17.56 10.14
C ILE A 206 12.06 -16.68 10.31
N LEU A 207 12.82 -16.88 11.38
CA LEU A 207 14.06 -16.15 11.63
C LEU A 207 15.09 -16.41 10.52
N ALA A 208 15.23 -17.65 10.06
CA ALA A 208 16.12 -18.00 8.96
C ALA A 208 15.73 -17.32 7.63
N ILE A 209 14.43 -17.25 7.32
CA ILE A 209 13.91 -16.51 6.16
C ILE A 209 14.23 -15.02 6.32
N THR A 210 13.95 -14.46 7.49
CA THR A 210 14.16 -13.04 7.81
C THR A 210 15.63 -12.64 7.61
N GLN A 211 16.55 -13.39 8.22
CA GLN A 211 17.99 -13.14 8.11
C GLN A 211 18.45 -13.27 6.66
N TYR A 212 17.98 -14.29 5.94
CA TYR A 212 18.36 -14.48 4.54
C TYR A 212 17.93 -13.32 3.64
N ILE A 213 16.73 -12.75 3.87
CA ILE A 213 16.28 -11.55 3.15
C ILE A 213 17.20 -10.37 3.45
N GLN A 214 17.53 -10.14 4.72
CA GLN A 214 18.42 -9.03 5.13
C GLN A 214 19.84 -9.19 4.54
N ASP A 215 20.40 -10.40 4.56
CA ASP A 215 21.74 -10.68 4.07
C ASP A 215 21.85 -10.60 2.55
N LYS A 216 20.75 -10.80 1.83
CA LYS A 216 20.71 -10.86 0.36
C LYS A 216 20.06 -9.67 -0.31
N THR A 217 19.77 -8.61 0.45
CA THR A 217 19.25 -7.35 -0.10
C THR A 217 20.07 -6.16 0.38
N THR A 218 20.22 -5.15 -0.49
CA THR A 218 20.91 -3.91 -0.13
C THR A 218 20.34 -2.70 -0.90
N PRO A 219 20.03 -1.56 -0.23
CA PRO A 219 19.94 -1.42 1.23
C PRO A 219 18.86 -2.38 1.81
N PHE A 220 18.71 -2.41 3.14
CA PHE A 220 17.66 -3.23 3.75
C PHE A 220 16.29 -2.88 3.17
N VAL A 221 15.53 -3.90 2.78
CA VAL A 221 14.17 -3.72 2.26
C VAL A 221 13.33 -2.98 3.30
N THR A 222 12.87 -1.79 2.94
CA THR A 222 12.07 -0.92 3.80
C THR A 222 10.84 -0.43 3.04
N PRO A 223 9.60 -0.67 3.55
CA PRO A 223 9.28 -1.43 4.76
C PRO A 223 9.72 -2.92 4.68
N PHE A 224 10.04 -3.52 5.83
CA PHE A 224 10.44 -4.93 5.86
C PHE A 224 9.25 -5.85 5.51
N PRO A 225 9.45 -6.93 4.73
CA PRO A 225 8.37 -7.85 4.36
C PRO A 225 7.63 -8.44 5.58
N LYS A 226 6.30 -8.51 5.50
CA LYS A 226 5.46 -9.12 6.53
C LYS A 226 5.39 -10.62 6.29
N ILE A 227 5.93 -11.41 7.21
CA ILE A 227 6.00 -12.88 7.11
C ILE A 227 5.01 -13.49 8.11
N SER A 228 4.21 -14.46 7.66
CA SER A 228 3.28 -15.21 8.52
C SER A 228 3.12 -16.65 8.08
N LEU A 229 2.77 -17.54 9.00
CA LEU A 229 2.44 -18.93 8.71
C LEU A 229 0.92 -19.12 8.61
N LYS A 230 0.49 -19.90 7.62
CA LYS A 230 -0.91 -20.22 7.34
C LYS A 230 -1.06 -21.73 7.26
N LYS A 231 -2.08 -22.28 7.91
CA LYS A 231 -2.42 -23.72 7.81
C LYS A 231 -3.53 -23.92 6.79
N ILE A 232 -3.31 -24.84 5.84
CA ILE A 232 -4.28 -25.24 4.82
C ILE A 232 -4.28 -26.76 4.78
N ASP A 233 -5.42 -27.40 5.03
CA ASP A 233 -5.58 -28.86 4.97
C ASP A 233 -4.47 -29.64 5.70
N GLY A 234 -4.08 -29.15 6.88
CA GLY A 234 -3.02 -29.74 7.70
C GLY A 234 -1.58 -29.44 7.27
N LYS A 235 -1.38 -28.76 6.14
CA LYS A 235 -0.07 -28.31 5.64
C LYS A 235 0.20 -26.87 6.03
N THR A 236 1.46 -26.55 6.33
CA THR A 236 1.87 -25.18 6.66
C THR A 236 2.44 -24.46 5.42
N VAL A 237 1.98 -23.24 5.15
CA VAL A 237 2.42 -22.36 4.06
C VAL A 237 2.94 -21.05 4.66
N VAL A 238 4.05 -20.52 4.14
CA VAL A 238 4.53 -19.17 4.50
C VAL A 238 3.89 -18.17 3.55
N SER A 239 3.32 -17.10 4.10
CA SER A 239 2.85 -15.94 3.36
C SER A 239 3.77 -14.75 3.64
N ILE A 240 4.41 -14.22 2.59
CA ILE A 240 5.31 -13.07 2.64
C ILE A 240 4.69 -11.95 1.81
N PHE A 241 4.32 -10.85 2.46
CA PHE A 241 3.85 -9.65 1.76
C PHE A 241 4.98 -8.62 1.69
N VAL A 242 5.31 -8.19 0.48
CA VAL A 242 6.36 -7.22 0.17
C VAL A 242 5.72 -5.92 -0.27
N GLU A 243 6.01 -4.83 0.43
CA GLU A 243 5.58 -3.48 0.04
C GLU A 243 6.59 -2.87 -0.93
N ALA A 244 6.11 -2.05 -1.86
CA ALA A 244 6.97 -1.24 -2.71
C ALA A 244 7.85 -0.33 -1.84
N SER A 245 9.14 -0.28 -2.14
CA SER A 245 10.11 0.51 -1.39
C SER A 245 10.22 1.94 -1.93
N SER A 246 10.55 2.88 -1.05
CA SER A 246 10.92 4.26 -1.41
C SER A 246 12.34 4.39 -1.96
N ASP A 247 13.15 3.33 -1.84
CA ASP A 247 14.50 3.27 -2.36
C ASP A 247 14.62 2.17 -3.42
N LEU A 248 15.62 2.28 -4.29
CA LEU A 248 16.00 1.18 -5.17
C LEU A 248 16.63 0.07 -4.34
N ILE A 249 16.00 -1.11 -4.34
CA ILE A 249 16.52 -2.31 -3.67
C ILE A 249 17.31 -3.14 -4.68
N CYS A 250 18.50 -3.59 -4.28
CA CYS A 250 19.31 -4.56 -5.02
C CYS A 250 19.28 -5.91 -4.32
N GLY A 251 19.25 -7.00 -5.09
CA GLY A 251 19.59 -8.33 -4.60
C GLY A 251 21.10 -8.54 -4.65
N LEU A 252 21.61 -9.43 -3.79
CA LEU A 252 23.00 -9.89 -3.81
C LEU A 252 23.07 -11.33 -4.30
N ASP A 253 23.94 -11.59 -5.26
CA ASP A 253 24.14 -12.93 -5.77
C ASP A 253 25.05 -13.77 -4.84
N LYS A 254 25.61 -14.87 -5.35
CA LYS A 254 26.54 -15.72 -4.59
C LYS A 254 27.92 -15.07 -4.39
N ASN A 255 28.30 -14.13 -5.26
CA ASN A 255 29.56 -13.40 -5.23
C ASN A 255 29.42 -12.02 -4.55
N SER A 256 28.24 -11.73 -3.98
CA SER A 256 27.87 -10.41 -3.43
C SER A 256 27.84 -9.29 -4.47
N GLU A 257 27.67 -9.64 -5.75
CA GLU A 257 27.42 -8.67 -6.81
C GLU A 257 25.95 -8.23 -6.76
N LYS A 258 25.74 -6.92 -6.91
CA LYS A 258 24.40 -6.31 -6.89
C LYS A 258 23.70 -6.56 -8.21
N TYR A 259 22.42 -6.91 -8.14
CA TYR A 259 21.53 -6.95 -9.29
C TYR A 259 20.20 -6.26 -8.98
N VAL A 260 19.65 -5.60 -10.00
CA VAL A 260 18.34 -4.96 -9.94
C VAL A 260 17.33 -5.87 -10.62
N VAL A 261 16.16 -6.03 -10.00
CA VAL A 261 15.05 -6.81 -10.56
C VAL A 261 13.79 -5.96 -10.53
N ILE A 262 12.97 -6.08 -11.57
CA ILE A 262 11.61 -5.55 -11.61
C ILE A 262 10.63 -6.68 -11.92
N ARG A 263 9.36 -6.45 -11.62
CA ARG A 263 8.25 -7.32 -11.97
C ARG A 263 7.69 -6.86 -13.32
N THR A 264 7.52 -7.79 -14.24
CA THR A 264 6.94 -7.55 -15.57
C THR A 264 5.94 -8.65 -15.85
N ASN A 265 4.64 -8.34 -15.75
CA ASN A 265 3.58 -9.35 -15.66
C ASN A 265 3.94 -10.39 -14.59
N ASN A 266 3.82 -11.68 -14.88
CA ASN A 266 4.15 -12.76 -13.95
C ASN A 266 5.64 -13.13 -13.88
N ARG A 267 6.57 -12.24 -14.26
CA ARG A 267 8.02 -12.55 -14.27
C ARG A 267 8.85 -11.52 -13.52
N SER A 268 9.84 -12.02 -12.79
CA SER A 268 10.90 -11.22 -12.17
C SER A 268 12.08 -11.09 -13.14
N VAL A 269 12.25 -9.90 -13.72
CA VAL A 269 13.23 -9.62 -14.79
C VAL A 269 14.41 -8.83 -14.24
N VAL A 270 15.63 -9.32 -14.50
CA VAL A 270 16.86 -8.61 -14.13
C VAL A 270 17.07 -7.45 -15.08
N VAL A 271 17.21 -6.24 -14.53
CA VAL A 271 17.50 -5.02 -15.28
C VAL A 271 19.01 -4.79 -15.27
N LYS A 272 19.61 -4.70 -16.46
CA LYS A 272 21.05 -4.46 -16.62
C LYS A 272 21.37 -3.09 -17.23
N ASP A 273 20.41 -2.50 -17.94
CA ASP A 273 20.58 -1.23 -18.60
C ASP A 273 20.68 -0.10 -17.55
N PRO A 274 21.78 0.69 -17.52
CA PRO A 274 21.96 1.74 -16.53
C PRO A 274 20.92 2.85 -16.60
N HIS A 275 20.36 3.15 -17.78
CA HIS A 275 19.32 4.17 -17.91
C HIS A 275 18.04 3.70 -17.24
N GLN A 276 17.59 2.47 -17.50
CA GLN A 276 16.42 1.89 -16.83
C GLN A 276 16.62 1.80 -15.31
N ILE A 277 17.81 1.44 -14.84
CA ILE A 277 18.12 1.44 -13.40
C ILE A 277 17.99 2.85 -12.81
N GLY A 278 18.48 3.87 -13.53
CA GLY A 278 18.32 5.27 -13.16
C GLY A 278 16.85 5.69 -13.07
N GLU A 279 16.04 5.32 -14.07
CA GLU A 279 14.59 5.61 -14.08
C GLU A 279 13.89 5.00 -12.86
N ILE A 280 14.18 3.74 -12.52
CA ILE A 280 13.61 3.08 -11.35
C ILE A 280 14.03 3.82 -10.08
N TYR A 281 15.31 4.14 -9.93
CA TYR A 281 15.82 4.88 -8.77
C TYR A 281 15.09 6.20 -8.57
N VAL A 282 15.00 7.02 -9.62
CA VAL A 282 14.33 8.32 -9.57
C VAL A 282 12.85 8.14 -9.24
N LYS A 283 12.18 7.19 -9.90
CA LYS A 283 10.77 6.86 -9.64
C LYS A 283 10.50 6.43 -8.21
N ARG A 284 11.40 5.67 -7.57
CA ARG A 284 11.25 5.26 -6.16
C ARG A 284 11.53 6.41 -5.21
N LYS A 285 12.55 7.22 -5.49
CA LYS A 285 12.98 8.29 -4.58
C LYS A 285 12.09 9.52 -4.60
N LEU A 286 11.64 9.93 -5.79
CA LEU A 286 10.87 11.16 -6.00
C LEU A 286 9.39 10.88 -6.26
N GLY A 287 9.01 9.63 -6.54
CA GLY A 287 7.68 9.30 -7.02
C GLY A 287 7.52 9.58 -8.52
N SER A 288 6.59 8.86 -9.16
CA SER A 288 6.44 8.86 -10.62
C SER A 288 6.09 10.23 -11.19
N GLU A 289 5.30 11.02 -10.47
CA GLU A 289 4.81 12.31 -10.95
C GLU A 289 5.86 13.42 -10.86
N ILE A 290 6.55 13.54 -9.73
CA ILE A 290 7.62 14.54 -9.55
C ILE A 290 8.71 14.29 -10.60
N SER A 291 9.05 13.02 -10.83
CA SER A 291 10.04 12.62 -11.82
C SER A 291 9.67 13.08 -13.24
N ARG A 292 8.41 12.86 -13.66
CA ARG A 292 7.91 13.29 -14.98
C ARG A 292 7.88 14.82 -15.10
N ARG A 293 7.46 15.53 -14.05
CA ARG A 293 7.43 17.00 -14.03
C ARG A 293 8.83 17.61 -14.13
N LEU A 294 9.86 16.92 -13.64
CA LEU A 294 11.26 17.32 -13.74
C LEU A 294 11.95 16.87 -15.04
N GLY A 295 11.24 16.16 -15.93
CA GLY A 295 11.81 15.64 -17.19
C GLY A 295 12.85 14.53 -16.99
N LEU A 296 12.74 13.78 -15.87
CA LEU A 296 13.66 12.69 -15.52
C LEU A 296 13.15 11.31 -15.94
N LEU A 297 11.90 11.23 -16.43
CA LEU A 297 11.19 10.07 -16.97
C LEU A 297 10.38 10.49 -18.20
#